data_AF-A0A4D7QDC6-F1
#
_entry.id   AF-A0A4D7QDC6-F1
#
_cell.length_a   1.000
_cell.length_b   1.000
_cell.length_c   1.000
_cell.angle_alpha   90.00
_cell.angle_beta   90.00
_cell.angle_gamma   90.00
#
_symmetry.space_group_name_H-M   'P 1'
#
loop_
_entity.id
_entity.type
_entity.pdbx_description
1 polymer ?
#
loop_
_entity_poly.entity_id
_entity_poly.type
_entity_poly.pdbx_seq_one_letter_code
_entity_poly.pdbx_strand_id
1 'polypeptide(L)' 'MTSGKARDDNEMARALFDGFVDAILPVIRDYLAHGTRDHAAIAEAFNARGIPCWGRERWIATDIRMVLSHGQTRQQASTR' A
#
# COMPACT_ATOMS: atom_id res chain seq x y z
N MET A 1 11.41 -30.43 9.00
CA MET A 1 12.27 -29.25 8.74
C MET A 1 11.59 -28.15 7.90
N THR A 2 10.27 -28.21 7.65
CA THR A 2 9.55 -27.27 6.75
C THR A 2 8.98 -26.02 7.45
N SER A 3 8.91 -25.98 8.78
CA SER A 3 8.28 -24.88 9.52
C SER A 3 9.10 -23.59 9.56
N GLY A 4 10.42 -23.65 9.40
CA GLY A 4 11.30 -22.46 9.39
C GLY A 4 11.18 -21.66 8.10
N LYS A 5 11.33 -22.33 6.95
CA LYS A 5 11.26 -21.70 5.64
C LYS A 5 9.96 -20.93 5.38
N ALA A 6 8.81 -21.50 5.76
CA ALA A 6 7.52 -20.84 5.56
C ALA A 6 7.36 -19.56 6.41
N ARG A 7 7.98 -19.52 7.59
CA ARG A 7 8.00 -18.33 8.45
C ARG A 7 8.89 -17.25 7.83
N ASP A 8 10.09 -17.61 7.40
CA ASP A 8 11.04 -16.67 6.78
C ASP A 8 10.45 -16.06 5.50
N ASP A 9 9.81 -16.87 4.65
CA ASP A 9 9.13 -16.41 3.43
C ASP A 9 7.99 -15.41 3.76
N ASN A 10 7.25 -15.64 4.84
CA ASN A 10 6.19 -14.73 5.31
C ASN A 10 6.76 -13.42 5.88
N GLU A 11 7.85 -13.48 6.64
CA GLU A 11 8.53 -12.28 7.18
C GLU A 11 9.09 -11.43 6.04
N MET A 12 9.68 -12.05 5.01
CA MET A 12 10.14 -11.36 3.80
C MET A 12 9.00 -10.72 3.02
N ALA A 13 7.90 -11.46 2.79
CA ALA A 13 6.73 -10.92 2.10
C ALA A 13 6.14 -9.71 2.85
N ARG A 14 6.15 -9.75 4.19
CA ARG A 14 5.71 -8.63 5.01
C ARG A 14 6.61 -7.42 4.87
N ALA A 15 7.93 -7.60 4.94
CA ALA A 15 8.89 -6.51 4.79
C ALA A 15 8.79 -5.83 3.41
N LEU A 16 8.63 -6.62 2.34
CA LEU A 16 8.43 -6.09 0.99
C LEU A 16 7.10 -5.32 0.87
N PHE A 17 6.02 -5.84 1.45
CA PHE A 17 4.74 -5.13 1.48
C PHE A 17 4.84 -3.82 2.25
N ASP A 18 5.56 -3.80 3.38
CA ASP A 18 5.76 -2.59 4.17
C ASP A 18 6.56 -1.54 3.36
N GLY A 19 7.59 -1.95 2.63
CA GLY A 19 8.32 -1.07 1.72
C GLY A 19 7.45 -0.52 0.57
N PHE A 20 6.58 -1.36 0.02
CA PHE A 20 5.57 -0.93 -0.97
C PHE A 20 4.64 0.14 -0.40
N VAL A 21 4.10 -0.06 0.81
CA VAL A 21 3.23 0.92 1.47
C VAL A 21 3.96 2.25 1.67
N ASP A 22 5.24 2.24 2.08
CA ASP A 22 6.03 3.47 2.26
C ASP A 22 6.23 4.24 0.96
N ALA A 23 6.45 3.54 -0.15
CA ALA A 23 6.64 4.17 -1.45
C ALA A 23 5.35 4.80 -1.98
N ILE A 24 4.19 4.14 -1.78
CA ILE A 24 2.93 4.56 -2.37
C ILE A 24 2.17 5.58 -1.52
N LEU A 25 2.23 5.47 -0.19
CA LEU A 25 1.44 6.30 0.71
C LEU A 25 1.59 7.82 0.47
N PRO A 26 2.80 8.38 0.23
CA PRO A 26 2.95 9.80 -0.08
C PRO A 26 2.22 10.20 -1.37
N VAL A 27 2.21 9.34 -2.38
CA VAL A 27 1.53 9.61 -3.66
C VAL A 27 0.03 9.66 -3.43
N ILE A 28 -0.57 8.70 -2.70
CA ILE A 28 -2.00 8.74 -2.37
C ILE A 28 -2.35 10.03 -1.61
N ARG A 29 -1.51 10.43 -0.65
CA ARG A 29 -1.71 11.66 0.14
C ARG A 29 -1.66 12.92 -0.71
N ASP A 30 -0.80 12.96 -1.73
CA ASP A 30 -0.74 14.06 -2.68
C ASP A 30 -2.08 14.26 -3.40
N TYR A 31 -2.68 13.17 -3.93
CA TYR A 31 -4.02 13.24 -4.53
C TYR A 31 -5.10 13.76 -3.58
N LEU A 32 -5.07 13.28 -2.32
CA LEU A 32 -6.02 13.72 -1.29
C LEU A 32 -5.83 15.22 -0.97
N ALA A 33 -4.58 15.68 -0.87
CA ALA A 33 -4.25 17.08 -0.61
C ALA A 33 -4.66 18.00 -1.76
N HIS A 34 -4.58 17.51 -3.00
CA HIS A 34 -5.06 18.20 -4.21
C HIS A 34 -6.57 18.06 -4.47
N GLY A 35 -7.32 17.48 -3.52
CA GLY A 35 -8.79 17.48 -3.53
C GLY A 35 -9.45 16.28 -4.18
N THR A 36 -8.70 15.26 -4.61
CA THR A 36 -9.29 14.00 -5.07
C THR A 36 -9.78 13.21 -3.86
N ARG A 37 -11.08 13.25 -3.57
CA ARG A 37 -11.67 12.58 -2.39
C ARG A 37 -12.19 11.17 -2.65
N ASP A 38 -12.33 10.78 -3.93
CA ASP A 38 -12.77 9.45 -4.30
C ASP A 38 -11.56 8.52 -4.50
N HIS A 39 -11.52 7.44 -3.72
CA HIS A 39 -10.48 6.42 -3.84
C HIS A 39 -10.53 5.66 -5.17
N ALA A 40 -11.70 5.55 -5.81
CA ALA A 40 -11.79 4.96 -7.14
C ALA A 40 -11.07 5.83 -8.17
N ALA A 41 -11.22 7.15 -8.08
CA ALA A 41 -10.51 8.09 -8.96
C ALA A 41 -8.98 8.01 -8.77
N ILE A 42 -8.49 7.84 -7.54
CA ILE A 42 -7.05 7.63 -7.29
C ILE A 42 -6.58 6.30 -7.91
N ALA A 43 -7.34 5.22 -7.74
CA ALA A 43 -7.02 3.92 -8.34
C ALA A 43 -6.99 3.98 -9.88
N GLU A 44 -7.95 4.65 -10.50
CA GLU A 44 -7.98 4.91 -11.94
C GLU A 44 -6.76 5.72 -12.39
N ALA A 45 -6.43 6.77 -11.64
CA ALA A 45 -5.26 7.60 -11.91
C ALA A 45 -3.93 6.82 -11.82
N PHE A 46 -3.84 5.84 -10.92
CA PHE A 46 -2.68 4.96 -10.80
C PHE A 46 -2.61 3.97 -11.95
N ASN A 47 -3.74 3.33 -12.28
CA ASN A 47 -3.84 2.42 -13.42
C ASN A 47 -3.50 3.11 -14.74
N ALA A 48 -4.01 4.34 -14.95
CA ALA A 48 -3.72 5.12 -16.15
C ALA A 48 -2.23 5.50 -16.29
N ARG A 49 -1.51 5.58 -15.16
CA ARG A 49 -0.06 5.84 -15.11
C ARG A 49 0.79 4.57 -15.12
N GLY A 50 0.17 3.39 -15.15
CA GLY A 50 0.88 2.10 -15.13
C GLY A 50 1.59 1.80 -13.80
N ILE A 51 1.14 2.38 -12.69
CA ILE A 51 1.72 2.10 -11.36
C ILE A 51 1.36 0.67 -10.95
N PRO A 52 2.34 -0.23 -10.69
CA PRO A 52 2.05 -1.61 -10.30
C PRO A 52 1.29 -1.71 -8.97
N CYS A 53 0.33 -2.64 -8.89
CA CYS A 53 -0.40 -2.94 -7.66
C CYS A 53 0.19 -4.17 -6.97
N TRP A 54 0.23 -4.16 -5.63
CA TRP A 54 0.73 -5.30 -4.86
C TRP A 54 -0.20 -6.51 -5.00
N GLY A 55 0.33 -7.62 -5.55
CA GLY A 55 -0.38 -8.90 -5.65
C GLY A 55 -1.61 -8.88 -6.57
N ARG A 56 -1.79 -7.82 -7.37
CA ARG A 56 -2.93 -7.64 -8.29
C ARG A 56 -2.47 -6.95 -9.56
N GLU A 57 -3.21 -7.17 -10.65
CA GLU A 57 -2.93 -6.57 -11.94
C GLU A 57 -3.29 -5.07 -11.99
N ARG A 58 -4.35 -4.67 -11.28
CA ARG A 58 -4.87 -3.28 -11.30
C ARG A 58 -5.28 -2.84 -9.91
N TRP A 59 -5.16 -1.54 -9.67
CA TRP A 59 -5.64 -0.86 -8.48
C TRP A 59 -7.17 -0.80 -8.45
N ILE A 60 -7.76 -1.04 -7.29
CA ILE A 60 -9.15 -0.71 -6.97
C ILE A 60 -9.25 0.18 -5.72
N ALA A 61 -10.39 0.81 -5.49
CA ALA A 61 -10.61 1.71 -4.35
C ALA A 61 -10.31 1.05 -2.98
N THR A 62 -10.52 -0.26 -2.85
CA THR A 62 -10.19 -1.01 -1.63
C THR A 62 -8.69 -1.07 -1.38
N ASP A 63 -7.86 -1.12 -2.42
CA ASP A 63 -6.39 -1.14 -2.25
C ASP A 63 -5.88 0.23 -1.75
N ILE A 64 -6.47 1.32 -2.24
CA ILE A 64 -6.17 2.67 -1.74
C ILE A 64 -6.50 2.78 -0.25
N ARG A 65 -7.68 2.28 0.18
CA ARG A 65 -8.06 2.22 1.61
C ARG A 65 -7.08 1.38 2.42
N MET A 66 -6.66 0.23 1.89
CA MET A 66 -5.71 -0.67 2.54
C MET A 66 -4.37 0.05 2.82
N VAL A 67 -3.79 0.70 1.82
CA VAL A 67 -2.52 1.43 1.96
C VAL A 67 -2.64 2.57 2.98
N LEU A 68 -3.74 3.32 2.96
CA LEU A 68 -4.01 4.37 3.94
C LEU A 68 -4.08 3.82 5.38
N SER A 69 -4.83 2.74 5.60
CA SER A 69 -4.99 2.11 6.93
C SER A 69 -3.66 1.55 7.46
N HIS A 70 -2.88 0.88 6.60
CA HIS A 70 -1.55 0.38 6.97
C HIS A 70 -0.57 1.52 7.29
N GLY A 71 -0.58 2.58 6.48
CA GLY A 71 0.23 3.77 6.68
C GLY A 71 -0.07 4.52 7.98
N GLN A 72 -1.35 4.62 8.35
CA GLN A 72 -1.78 5.22 9.63
C GLN A 72 -1.28 4.42 10.83
N THR A 73 -1.42 3.10 10.79
CA THR A 73 -0.98 2.20 11.88
C THR A 73 0.52 2.36 12.16
N ARG A 74 1.35 2.50 11.12
CA ARG A 74 2.81 2.65 11.29
C ARG A 74 3.26 4.02 11.79
N GLN A 75 2.58 5.09 11.42
CA GLN A 75 2.88 6.42 11.97
C GLN A 75 2.56 6.52 13.47
N GLN A 76 1.52 5.81 13.92
CA GLN A 76 1.17 5.75 15.35
C GLN A 76 2.17 4.91 16.15
N ALA A 77 2.74 3.86 15.55
CA ALA A 77 3.77 3.03 16.19
C ALA A 77 5.14 3.73 16.29
N SER A 78 5.46 4.67 15.39
CA SER A 78 6.74 5.41 15.40
C SER A 78 6.74 6.63 16.33
N THR A 79 5.57 7.05 16.82
CA THR A 79 5.40 8.22 17.72
C THR A 79 5.25 7.78 19.19
N ARG A 80 5.57 6.53 19.54
CA ARG A 80 5.50 5.98 20.90
C ARG A 80 6.85 5.49 21.37
#